data_AF-A0A3M1T9N2-F1
#
_entry.id   AF-A0A3M1T9N2-F1
#
_cell.length_a   1.000
_cell.length_b   1.000
_cell.length_c   1.000
_cell.angle_alpha   90.00
_cell.angle_beta   90.00
_cell.angle_gamma   90.00
#
_symmetry.space_group_name_H-M   'P 1'
#
loop_
_entity.id
_entity.type
_entity.pdbx_description
1 polymer ?
#
loop_
_entity_poly.entity_id
_entity_poly.type
_entity_poly.pdbx_seq_one_letter_code
_entity_poly.pdbx_strand_id
1 'polypeptide(L)'
;MDFYAQELVIQNRNKKDVLNESHKMRMTVAYGLERFWGEQFRLEQQNQDKASYWKAVWCKVAEILNGAGIQLPNREIRSNNPNRQQKEREEAENIRKMAEAIWKMDADDRTIALMVLTQFCDSLVWWTQRYKKRDNNGNNQGGQSS
;
A
#
# COMPACT_ATOMS: atom_id res chain seq x y z
N MET A 1 -3.62 -13.89 -7.00
CA MET A 1 -3.58 -12.50 -6.49
C MET A 1 -4.86 -12.13 -5.74
N ASP A 2 -6.04 -12.53 -6.22
CA ASP A 2 -7.33 -12.15 -5.59
C ASP A 2 -7.49 -12.57 -4.13
N PHE A 3 -7.02 -13.76 -3.74
CA PHE A 3 -7.07 -14.22 -2.35
C PHE A 3 -6.34 -13.27 -1.39
N TYR A 4 -5.10 -12.88 -1.72
CA TYR A 4 -4.31 -11.96 -0.91
C TYR A 4 -4.92 -10.55 -0.87
N ALA A 5 -5.50 -10.09 -1.99
CA ALA A 5 -6.17 -8.80 -2.05
C ALA A 5 -7.42 -8.79 -1.16
N GLN A 6 -8.22 -9.87 -1.22
CA GLN A 6 -9.39 -10.06 -0.36
C GLN A 6 -9.01 -10.02 1.12
N GLU A 7 -7.96 -10.76 1.49
CA GLU A 7 -7.47 -10.83 2.86
C GLU A 7 -7.07 -9.43 3.39
N LEU A 8 -6.24 -8.70 2.64
CA LEU A 8 -5.82 -7.35 3.01
C LEU A 8 -7.00 -6.37 3.14
N VAL A 9 -7.99 -6.46 2.23
CA VAL A 9 -9.20 -5.64 2.32
C VAL A 9 -10.01 -5.99 3.56
N ILE A 10 -10.20 -7.26 3.88
CA ILE A 10 -10.94 -7.69 5.08
C ILE A 10 -10.25 -7.19 6.35
N GLN A 11 -8.93 -7.31 6.44
CA GLN A 11 -8.14 -6.84 7.59
C GLN A 11 -8.28 -5.33 7.83
N ASN A 12 -8.47 -4.55 6.75
CA ASN A 12 -8.55 -3.08 6.83
C ASN A 12 -9.99 -2.53 6.72
N ARG A 13 -11.01 -3.38 6.54
CA ARG A 13 -12.39 -2.94 6.22
C ARG A 13 -13.07 -2.10 7.29
N ASN A 14 -12.68 -2.27 8.55
CA ASN A 14 -13.27 -1.54 9.67
C ASN A 14 -12.52 -0.24 9.99
N LYS A 15 -11.39 0.02 9.32
CA LYS A 15 -10.59 1.22 9.53
C LYS A 15 -11.13 2.35 8.67
N LYS A 16 -11.32 3.53 9.28
CA LYS A 16 -11.96 4.68 8.64
C LYS A 16 -11.17 5.12 7.40
N ASP A 17 -11.85 5.17 6.26
CA ASP A 17 -11.34 5.65 4.97
C ASP A 17 -10.09 4.93 4.41
N VAL A 18 -9.65 3.81 5.02
CA VAL A 18 -8.45 3.09 4.57
C VAL A 18 -8.67 2.42 3.22
N LEU A 19 -9.84 1.81 3.01
CA LEU A 19 -10.12 1.14 1.74
C LEU A 19 -10.18 2.10 0.54
N ASN A 20 -10.43 3.39 0.76
CA ASN A 20 -10.37 4.39 -0.32
C ASN A 20 -8.94 4.52 -0.89
N GLU A 21 -7.92 4.09 -0.15
CA GLU A 21 -6.55 4.07 -0.63
C GLU A 21 -6.32 3.03 -1.74
N SER A 22 -7.12 1.96 -1.85
CA SER A 22 -7.01 0.99 -2.95
C SER A 22 -7.16 1.66 -4.33
N HIS A 23 -8.05 2.64 -4.44
CA HIS A 23 -8.20 3.43 -5.67
C HIS A 23 -6.98 4.32 -5.95
N LYS A 24 -6.38 4.88 -4.91
CA LYS A 24 -5.16 5.70 -5.04
C LYS A 24 -3.97 4.84 -5.41
N MET A 25 -3.83 3.65 -4.83
CA MET A 25 -2.82 2.65 -5.19
C MET A 25 -2.87 2.32 -6.69
N ARG A 26 -4.08 2.07 -7.21
CA ARG A 26 -4.32 1.85 -8.65
C ARG A 26 -3.90 3.04 -9.52
N MET A 27 -4.05 4.28 -9.06
CA MET A 27 -3.57 5.45 -9.79
C MET A 27 -2.06 5.62 -9.68
N THR A 28 -1.50 5.37 -8.49
CA THR A 28 -0.08 5.59 -8.21
C THR A 28 0.82 4.58 -8.90
N VAL A 29 0.36 3.35 -9.12
CA VAL A 29 1.16 2.30 -9.77
C VAL A 29 1.67 2.72 -11.16
N ALA A 30 0.91 3.55 -11.88
CA ALA A 30 1.29 4.07 -13.19
C ALA A 30 2.57 4.93 -13.16
N TYR A 31 2.96 5.44 -12.00
CA TYR A 31 4.19 6.23 -11.81
C TYR A 31 5.40 5.39 -11.38
N GLY A 32 5.27 4.07 -11.34
CA GLY A 32 6.37 3.14 -11.09
C GLY A 32 6.54 2.70 -9.63
N LEU A 33 7.41 1.71 -9.46
CA LEU A 33 7.61 0.99 -8.19
C LEU A 33 8.10 1.90 -7.05
N GLU A 34 9.09 2.76 -7.30
CA GLU A 34 9.63 3.66 -6.27
C GLU A 34 8.56 4.61 -5.75
N ARG A 35 7.79 5.25 -6.64
CA ARG A 35 6.74 6.18 -6.22
C ARG A 35 5.62 5.48 -5.46
N PHE A 36 5.25 4.27 -5.90
CA PHE A 36 4.28 3.46 -5.17
C PHE A 36 4.77 3.12 -3.77
N TRP A 37 6.00 2.62 -3.65
CA TRP A 37 6.60 2.27 -2.37
C TRP A 37 6.72 3.48 -1.45
N GLY A 38 7.16 4.63 -1.97
CA GLY A 38 7.41 5.85 -1.18
C GLY A 38 6.16 6.51 -0.61
N GLU A 39 4.98 6.25 -1.19
CA GLU A 39 3.71 6.87 -0.76
C GLU A 39 3.36 6.54 0.71
N GLN A 40 3.84 5.40 1.23
CA GLN A 40 3.65 5.05 2.65
C GLN A 40 4.23 6.12 3.59
N PHE A 41 5.42 6.67 3.31
CA PHE A 41 6.07 7.66 4.18
C PHE A 41 5.34 9.01 4.17
N ARG A 42 4.75 9.37 3.02
CA ARG A 42 3.88 10.55 2.92
C ARG A 42 2.65 10.39 3.81
N LEU A 43 2.11 9.17 3.89
CA LEU A 43 0.93 8.86 4.68
C LEU A 43 1.24 8.68 6.16
N GLU A 44 2.42 8.24 6.56
CA GLU A 44 2.78 8.08 7.99
C GLU A 44 2.63 9.39 8.77
N GLN A 45 2.86 10.53 8.12
CA GLN A 45 2.68 11.86 8.70
C GLN A 45 1.20 12.27 8.85
N GLN A 46 0.28 11.57 8.18
CA GLN A 46 -1.13 11.96 8.05
C GLN A 46 -2.07 10.95 8.71
N ASN A 47 -1.85 9.66 8.47
CA ASN A 47 -2.70 8.57 8.93
C ASN A 47 -1.92 7.24 8.92
N GLN A 48 -1.61 6.74 10.11
CA GLN A 48 -0.83 5.52 10.30
C GLN A 48 -1.51 4.26 9.73
N ASP A 49 -2.85 4.19 9.79
CA ASP A 49 -3.59 3.04 9.26
C ASP A 49 -3.50 2.96 7.73
N LYS A 50 -3.58 4.10 7.06
CA LYS A 50 -3.40 4.20 5.61
C LYS A 50 -1.96 3.85 5.22
N ALA A 51 -0.98 4.42 5.90
CA ALA A 51 0.42 4.08 5.67
C ALA A 51 0.70 2.58 5.83
N SER A 52 0.15 1.98 6.89
CA SER A 52 0.29 0.54 7.16
C SER A 52 -0.36 -0.30 6.06
N TYR A 53 -1.48 0.14 5.48
CA TYR A 53 -2.11 -0.55 4.36
C TYR A 53 -1.24 -0.50 3.09
N TRP A 54 -0.64 0.65 2.77
CA TRP A 54 0.32 0.77 1.65
C TRP A 54 1.56 -0.12 1.87
N LYS A 55 2.14 -0.10 3.08
CA LYS A 55 3.26 -0.99 3.44
C LYS A 55 2.88 -2.46 3.29
N ALA A 56 1.71 -2.87 3.78
CA ALA A 56 1.24 -4.25 3.70
C ALA A 56 1.05 -4.72 2.25
N VAL A 57 0.52 -3.87 1.38
CA VAL A 57 0.38 -4.15 -0.06
C VAL A 57 1.75 -4.36 -0.71
N TRP A 58 2.72 -3.46 -0.46
CA TRP A 58 4.08 -3.61 -0.97
C TRP A 58 4.74 -4.92 -0.49
N CYS A 59 4.66 -5.21 0.81
CA CYS A 59 5.21 -6.44 1.38
C CYS A 59 4.59 -7.70 0.75
N LYS A 60 3.27 -7.69 0.52
CA LYS A 60 2.58 -8.83 -0.08
C LYS A 60 2.98 -9.06 -1.53
N VAL A 61 3.19 -7.98 -2.31
CA VAL A 61 3.70 -8.09 -3.67
C VAL A 61 5.13 -8.63 -3.69
N ALA A 62 5.98 -8.19 -2.74
CA ALA A 62 7.32 -8.74 -2.60
C ALA A 62 7.31 -10.26 -2.29
N GLU A 63 6.40 -10.71 -1.41
CA GLU A 63 6.21 -12.15 -1.14
C GLU A 63 5.77 -12.94 -2.38
N ILE A 64 4.80 -12.42 -3.14
CA ILE A 64 4.29 -13.04 -4.36
C ILE A 64 5.41 -13.19 -5.40
N LEU A 65 6.18 -12.11 -5.63
CA LEU A 65 7.27 -12.09 -6.60
C LEU A 65 8.42 -13.02 -6.18
N ASN A 66 8.74 -13.07 -4.89
CA ASN A 66 9.75 -13.97 -4.36
C ASN A 66 9.40 -15.45 -4.63
N GLY A 67 8.12 -15.82 -4.56
CA GLY A 67 7.65 -17.16 -4.92
C GLY A 67 7.88 -17.52 -6.40
N ALA A 68 8.06 -16.51 -7.27
CA ALA A 68 8.42 -16.67 -8.68
C ALA A 68 9.91 -16.44 -8.96
N GLY A 69 10.75 -16.30 -7.92
CA GLY A 69 12.19 -16.05 -8.04
C GLY A 69 12.58 -14.58 -8.26
N ILE A 70 11.61 -13.66 -8.31
CA ILE A 70 11.87 -12.22 -8.54
C ILE A 70 12.03 -11.51 -7.20
N GLN A 71 13.19 -10.88 -6.99
CA GLN A 71 13.52 -10.19 -5.74
C GLN A 71 13.07 -8.72 -5.80
N LEU A 72 11.89 -8.42 -5.26
CA LEU A 72 11.48 -7.04 -5.01
C LEU A 72 12.10 -6.54 -3.70
N PRO A 73 12.85 -5.42 -3.70
CA PRO A 73 13.38 -4.86 -2.46
C PRO A 73 12.28 -4.61 -1.44
N ASN A 74 12.50 -5.03 -0.18
CA ASN A 74 11.51 -4.87 0.89
C ASN A 74 12.20 -4.78 2.26
N ARG A 75 13.12 -3.83 2.41
CA ARG A 75 13.94 -3.67 3.62
C ARG A 75 13.23 -2.80 4.65
N GLU A 76 13.48 -3.08 5.93
CA GLU A 76 13.03 -2.21 7.02
C GLU A 76 13.80 -0.88 6.97
N ILE A 77 13.07 0.24 7.07
CA ILE A 77 13.65 1.58 6.99
C ILE A 77 13.95 2.12 8.38
N ARG A 78 13.10 1.77 9.37
CA ARG A 78 13.14 2.36 10.71
C ARG A 78 14.39 1.98 11.47
N SER A 79 15.01 3.01 12.06
CA SER A 79 16.16 2.83 12.96
C SER A 79 15.69 2.79 14.42
N ASN A 80 16.36 1.95 15.21
CA ASN A 80 16.19 1.85 16.67
C ASN A 80 17.16 2.77 17.44
N ASN A 81 17.90 3.64 16.75
CA ASN A 81 18.88 4.52 17.37
C ASN A 81 18.18 5.53 18.31
N PRO A 82 18.60 5.63 19.58
CA PRO A 82 17.98 6.55 20.54
C PRO A 82 18.27 8.02 20.24
N ASN A 83 19.34 8.31 19.47
CA ASN A 83 19.65 9.68 19.06
C ASN A 83 18.81 10.06 17.84
N ARG A 84 17.97 11.09 17.97
CA ARG A 84 17.07 11.55 16.91
C ARG A 84 17.76 11.93 15.60
N GLN A 85 18.87 12.68 15.68
CA GLN A 85 19.59 13.12 14.47
C GLN A 85 20.22 11.94 13.74
N GLN A 86 20.80 11.01 14.49
CA GLN A 86 21.39 9.81 13.92
C GLN A 86 20.33 8.88 13.34
N LYS A 87 19.19 8.74 14.02
CA LYS A 87 18.02 8.01 13.54
C LYS A 87 17.53 8.56 12.19
N GLU A 88 17.31 9.87 12.09
CA GLU A 88 16.85 10.51 10.84
C GLU A 88 17.84 10.30 9.68
N ARG A 89 19.15 10.35 9.96
CA ARG A 89 20.20 10.06 8.96
C ARG A 89 20.17 8.62 8.48
N GLU A 90 20.07 7.67 9.40
CA GLU A 90 20.01 6.23 9.08
C GLU A 90 18.74 5.89 8.28
N GLU A 91 17.58 6.44 8.67
CA GLU A 91 16.33 6.25 7.93
C GLU A 91 16.41 6.86 6.52
N ALA A 92 16.96 8.07 6.38
CA ALA A 92 17.17 8.69 5.07
C ALA A 92 18.12 7.88 4.18
N GLU A 93 19.18 7.32 4.74
CA GLU A 93 20.11 6.44 4.02
C GLU A 93 19.44 5.12 3.60
N ASN A 94 18.63 4.53 4.47
CA ASN A 94 17.86 3.33 4.15
C ASN A 94 16.86 3.60 3.01
N ILE A 95 16.22 4.78 3.00
CA ILE A 95 15.32 5.19 1.91
C ILE A 95 16.09 5.26 0.59
N ARG A 96 17.27 5.88 0.57
CA ARG A 96 18.12 5.97 -0.64
C ARG A 96 18.54 4.59 -1.13
N LYS A 97 19.03 3.72 -0.23
CA LYS A 97 19.42 2.35 -0.57
C LYS A 97 18.28 1.54 -1.15
N MET A 98 17.07 1.71 -0.62
CA MET A 98 15.88 1.04 -1.11
C MET A 98 15.51 1.54 -2.52
N ALA A 99 15.49 2.85 -2.74
CA ALA A 99 15.26 3.43 -4.06
C ALA A 99 16.29 2.93 -5.09
N GLU A 100 17.58 2.97 -4.74
CA GLU A 100 18.64 2.42 -5.59
C GLU A 100 18.45 0.93 -5.89
N ALA A 101 18.03 0.13 -4.90
CA ALA A 101 17.78 -1.29 -5.11
C ALA A 101 16.64 -1.52 -6.11
N ILE A 102 15.58 -0.71 -6.08
CA ILE A 102 14.48 -0.78 -7.05
C ILE A 102 15.00 -0.45 -8.47
N TRP A 103 15.85 0.55 -8.60
CA TRP A 103 16.43 0.93 -9.90
C TRP A 103 17.47 -0.07 -10.43
N LYS A 104 18.18 -0.76 -9.54
CA LYS A 104 19.17 -1.79 -9.88
C LYS A 104 18.55 -3.15 -10.25
N MET A 105 17.23 -3.31 -10.10
CA MET A 105 16.53 -4.52 -10.59
C MET A 105 16.73 -4.69 -12.09
N ASP A 106 16.76 -5.95 -12.53
CA ASP A 106 16.71 -6.29 -13.95
C ASP A 106 15.47 -5.65 -14.61
N ALA A 107 15.60 -5.27 -15.88
CA ALA A 107 14.53 -4.56 -16.58
C ALA A 107 13.27 -5.41 -16.76
N ASP A 108 13.42 -6.72 -16.99
CA ASP A 108 12.31 -7.65 -17.14
C ASP A 108 11.66 -7.90 -15.79
N ASP A 109 12.46 -8.14 -14.74
CA ASP A 109 11.96 -8.30 -13.36
C ASP A 109 11.19 -7.07 -12.88
N ARG A 110 11.71 -5.86 -13.16
CA ARG A 110 11.03 -4.60 -12.84
C ARG A 110 9.70 -4.46 -13.59
N THR A 111 9.65 -4.90 -14.85
CA THR A 111 8.44 -4.89 -15.66
C THR A 111 7.40 -5.87 -15.11
N ILE A 112 7.81 -7.10 -14.81
CA ILE A 112 6.96 -8.13 -14.20
C ILE A 112 6.44 -7.64 -12.84
N ALA A 113 7.31 -7.08 -12.00
CA ALA A 113 6.92 -6.52 -10.70
C ALA A 113 5.85 -5.43 -10.83
N LEU A 114 5.98 -4.54 -11.82
CA LEU A 114 4.99 -3.49 -12.09
C LEU A 114 3.66 -4.08 -12.57
N MET A 115 3.69 -5.09 -13.44
CA MET A 115 2.48 -5.78 -13.93
C MET A 115 1.75 -6.50 -12.79
N VAL A 116 2.48 -7.24 -11.95
CA VAL A 116 1.93 -7.92 -10.76
C VAL A 116 1.33 -6.91 -9.80
N LEU A 117 2.04 -5.81 -9.51
CA LEU A 117 1.53 -4.74 -8.65
C LEU A 117 0.25 -4.10 -9.22
N THR A 118 0.22 -3.85 -10.53
CA THR A 118 -0.97 -3.28 -11.22
C THR A 118 -2.17 -4.20 -11.09
N GLN A 119 -2.00 -5.48 -11.41
CA GLN A 119 -3.06 -6.48 -11.28
C GLN A 119 -3.51 -6.65 -9.83
N PHE A 120 -2.58 -6.56 -8.87
CA PHE A 120 -2.91 -6.63 -7.45
C PHE A 120 -3.74 -5.42 -7.00
N CYS A 121 -3.40 -4.22 -7.43
CA CYS A 121 -4.18 -3.01 -7.20
C CYS A 121 -5.60 -3.10 -7.78
N ASP A 122 -5.76 -3.68 -8.96
CA ASP A 122 -7.09 -3.92 -9.56
C ASP A 122 -7.92 -4.88 -8.71
N SER A 123 -7.33 -5.99 -8.23
CA SER A 123 -7.99 -6.91 -7.30
C SER A 123 -8.37 -6.23 -5.97
N LEU A 124 -7.51 -5.36 -5.42
CA LEU A 124 -7.80 -4.60 -4.19
C LEU A 124 -8.99 -3.67 -4.36
N VAL A 125 -9.06 -2.94 -5.48
CA VAL A 125 -10.21 -2.08 -5.81
C VAL A 125 -11.48 -2.92 -5.93
N TRP A 126 -11.39 -4.07 -6.58
CA TRP A 126 -12.57 -4.92 -6.80
C TRP A 126 -13.17 -5.46 -5.50
N TRP A 127 -12.33 -5.90 -4.57
CA TRP A 127 -12.76 -6.33 -3.25
C TRP A 127 -13.20 -5.18 -2.36
N THR A 128 -12.55 -4.02 -2.47
CA THR A 128 -12.97 -2.80 -1.75
C THR A 128 -14.43 -2.46 -2.06
N GLN A 129 -14.85 -2.51 -3.32
CA GLN A 129 -16.24 -2.24 -3.71
C GLN A 129 -17.26 -3.20 -3.09
N ARG A 130 -16.85 -4.44 -2.77
CA ARG A 130 -17.71 -5.46 -2.13
C ARG A 130 -17.78 -5.34 -0.61
N TYR A 131 -16.66 -4.96 0.01
CA TYR A 131 -16.55 -4.95 1.47
C TYR A 131 -16.72 -3.57 2.09
N LYS A 132 -16.80 -2.51 1.28
CA LYS A 132 -17.16 -1.18 1.77
C LYS A 132 -18.56 -1.27 2.37
N LYS A 133 -18.66 -1.09 3.69
CA LYS A 133 -19.95 -0.96 4.36
C LYS A 133 -20.67 0.23 3.74
N ARG A 134 -21.93 0.06 3.35
CA ARG A 134 -22.80 1.20 3.04
C ARG A 134 -22.88 2.01 4.32
N ASP A 135 -22.44 3.25 4.28
CA ASP A 135 -22.77 4.20 5.34
C ASP A 135 -24.30 4.32 5.34
N ASN A 136 -24.96 3.78 6.36
CA ASN A 136 -26.39 3.96 6.58
C ASN A 136 -26.64 5.42 7.02
N ASN A 137 -26.46 6.37 6.12
CA ASN A 137 -26.83 7.78 6.31
C ASN A 137 -27.88 8.18 5.26
N GLY A 138 -29.02 7.52 5.33
CA GLY A 138 -30.21 7.82 4.52
C GLY A 138 -31.47 7.35 5.22
N ASN A 139 -31.91 8.09 6.24
CA ASN A 139 -33.32 8.46 6.49
C ASN A 139 -33.49 8.99 7.92
N ASN A 140 -33.37 10.31 8.08
CA ASN A 140 -34.10 11.02 9.11
C ASN A 140 -34.50 12.42 8.61
N GLN A 141 -35.39 12.47 7.61
CA GLN A 141 -36.27 13.61 7.35
C GLN A 141 -37.59 13.07 6.81
N GLY A 142 -38.69 13.39 7.51
CA GLY A 142 -40.06 13.05 7.07
C GLY A 142 -40.94 12.40 8.14
N GLY A 143 -40.97 12.94 9.36
CA GLY A 143 -42.02 12.66 10.33
C GLY A 143 -43.00 13.82 10.41
N GLN A 144 -44.26 13.57 10.05
CA GLN A 144 -45.56 14.10 10.54
C GLN A 144 -46.55 14.13 9.35
N SER A 145 -47.47 13.17 9.23
CA SER A 145 -48.69 12.93 10.03
C SER A 145 -49.87 13.80 9.61
N SER A 146 -50.86 13.12 9.01
CA SER A 146 -52.31 13.35 8.97
C SER A 146 -52.84 14.69 8.46
#